data_AF-A0A8J4DUZ6-F1
#
_entry.id   AF-A0A8J4DUZ6-F1
#
_cell.length_a   1.000
_cell.length_b   1.000
_cell.length_c   1.000
_cell.angle_alpha   90.00
_cell.angle_beta   90.00
_cell.angle_gamma   90.00
#
_symmetry.space_group_name_H-M   'P 1'
#
loop_
_entity.id
_entity.type
_entity.pdbx_description
1 polymer ?
#
loop_
_entity_poly.entity_id
_entity_poly.type
_entity_poly.pdbx_seq_one_letter_code
_entity_poly.pdbx_strand_id
1 'polypeptide(L)'
;MIGVRRLARAVAVLAMGVAAVATAAAPAGAAPGGTPANGCVLVAQQPDERTKTIALVERCGAAAATETAAADVVALAQYFEHAGWSGQNVYVYGAYGTCDREGYTLSVGSPWSGMMSSYRVFGNCYYSTVTNWWGNTRYGAIGDQSYVGDSWNDDVVQFRTWSR
;
A
#
# COMPACT_ATOMS: atom_id res chain seq x y z
N MET A 1 -57.10 -60.64 -16.26
CA MET A 1 -58.16 -59.61 -16.12
C MET A 1 -57.63 -58.52 -15.19
N ILE A 2 -57.57 -57.30 -15.73
CA ILE A 2 -57.71 -55.96 -15.13
C ILE A 2 -57.42 -55.79 -13.63
N GLY A 3 -56.54 -54.85 -13.27
CA GLY A 3 -56.53 -54.26 -11.92
C GLY A 3 -55.35 -53.36 -11.55
N VAL A 4 -55.11 -52.27 -12.28
CA VAL A 4 -54.17 -51.19 -11.90
C VAL A 4 -54.66 -50.46 -10.65
N ARG A 5 -53.81 -50.28 -9.63
CA ARG A 5 -53.82 -49.07 -8.77
C ARG A 5 -52.41 -48.66 -8.34
N ARG A 6 -51.96 -47.55 -8.93
CA ARG A 6 -50.81 -46.74 -8.50
C ARG A 6 -51.10 -46.15 -7.13
N LEU A 7 -50.07 -45.97 -6.28
CA LEU A 7 -49.92 -44.77 -5.45
C LEU A 7 -48.48 -44.70 -4.91
N ALA A 8 -47.80 -43.65 -5.37
CA ALA A 8 -46.45 -43.26 -5.03
C ALA A 8 -46.32 -42.81 -3.57
N ARG A 9 -45.12 -42.86 -3.01
CA ARG A 9 -44.65 -41.84 -2.06
C ARG A 9 -43.14 -41.68 -2.11
N ALA A 10 -42.76 -40.41 -2.12
CA ALA A 10 -41.51 -39.84 -2.58
C ALA A 10 -40.27 -40.24 -1.78
N VAL A 11 -39.18 -40.36 -2.53
CA VAL A 11 -37.79 -40.31 -2.10
C VAL A 11 -37.45 -38.88 -1.67
N ALA A 12 -36.87 -38.69 -0.50
CA ALA A 12 -36.21 -37.44 -0.10
C ALA A 12 -34.77 -37.78 0.31
N VAL A 13 -33.84 -37.70 -0.64
CA VAL A 13 -32.40 -37.75 -0.39
C VAL A 13 -31.95 -36.33 -0.05
N LEU A 14 -31.55 -36.12 1.20
CA LEU A 14 -30.99 -34.86 1.68
C LEU A 14 -29.55 -34.73 1.15
N ALA A 15 -29.35 -33.95 0.09
CA ALA A 15 -28.02 -33.59 -0.39
C ALA A 15 -27.47 -32.45 0.47
N MET A 16 -26.47 -32.73 1.30
CA MET A 16 -25.67 -31.71 1.99
C MET A 16 -24.81 -30.98 0.96
N GLY A 17 -25.24 -29.77 0.58
CA GLY A 17 -24.43 -28.86 -0.22
C GLY A 17 -23.31 -28.26 0.63
N VAL A 18 -22.07 -28.64 0.33
CA VAL A 18 -20.88 -27.95 0.84
C VAL A 18 -20.77 -26.63 0.09
N ALA A 19 -21.13 -25.54 0.75
CA ALA A 19 -20.93 -24.19 0.23
C ALA A 19 -19.42 -23.90 0.20
N ALA A 20 -18.80 -24.04 -0.97
CA ALA A 20 -17.46 -23.54 -1.22
C ALA A 20 -17.49 -22.02 -1.12
N VAL A 21 -16.99 -21.48 0.01
CA VAL A 21 -16.74 -20.06 0.18
C VAL A 21 -15.59 -19.70 -0.74
N ALA A 22 -15.91 -19.22 -1.94
CA ALA A 22 -14.94 -18.58 -2.82
C ALA A 22 -14.51 -17.27 -2.14
N THR A 23 -13.37 -17.31 -1.45
CA THR A 23 -12.66 -16.10 -1.04
C THR A 23 -12.21 -15.40 -2.30
N ALA A 24 -13.00 -14.43 -2.76
CA ALA A 24 -12.61 -13.52 -3.82
C ALA A 24 -11.37 -12.75 -3.33
N ALA A 25 -10.18 -13.15 -3.78
CA ALA A 25 -9.00 -12.33 -3.65
C ALA A 25 -9.28 -11.03 -4.40
N ALA A 26 -9.32 -9.92 -3.66
CA ALA A 26 -9.48 -8.61 -4.26
C ALA A 26 -8.37 -8.41 -5.30
N PRO A 27 -8.66 -7.85 -6.48
CA PRO A 27 -7.62 -7.56 -7.45
C PRO A 27 -6.62 -6.61 -6.79
N ALA A 28 -5.35 -7.02 -6.75
CA ALA A 28 -4.27 -6.10 -6.44
C ALA A 28 -4.32 -5.00 -7.51
N GLY A 29 -4.76 -3.80 -7.14
CA GLY A 29 -4.77 -2.66 -8.03
C GLY A 29 -3.33 -2.40 -8.46
N ALA A 30 -3.04 -2.60 -9.74
CA ALA A 30 -1.76 -2.24 -10.32
C ALA A 30 -1.50 -0.76 -10.04
N ALA A 31 -0.39 -0.46 -9.37
CA ALA A 31 0.01 0.91 -9.14
C ALA A 31 0.16 1.63 -10.49
N PRO A 32 -0.19 2.93 -10.58
CA PRO A 32 0.11 3.70 -11.77
C PRO A 32 1.63 3.67 -11.99
N GLY A 33 2.06 3.15 -13.14
CA GLY A 33 3.46 3.12 -13.58
C GLY A 33 3.97 4.51 -13.95
N GLY A 34 3.84 5.49 -13.05
CA GLY A 34 4.32 6.84 -13.25
C GLY A 34 5.84 6.87 -13.08
N THR A 35 6.56 7.24 -14.14
CA THR A 35 7.96 7.61 -14.00
C THR A 35 8.03 8.90 -13.16
N PRO A 36 8.72 8.89 -12.00
CA PRO A 36 8.90 10.09 -11.19
C PRO A 36 9.68 11.14 -11.98
N ALA A 37 9.51 12.42 -11.63
CA ALA A 37 10.01 13.57 -12.40
C ALA A 37 11.52 13.51 -12.73
N ASN A 38 12.30 12.78 -11.92
CA ASN A 38 13.75 12.65 -12.06
C ASN A 38 14.21 11.23 -12.47
N GLY A 39 13.29 10.30 -12.74
CA GLY A 39 13.62 8.90 -13.02
C GLY A 39 14.18 8.13 -11.81
N CYS A 40 13.97 8.65 -10.59
CA CYS A 40 14.39 8.03 -9.34
C CYS A 40 13.20 7.57 -8.50
N VAL A 41 13.28 6.39 -7.89
CA VAL A 41 12.28 5.81 -6.98
C VAL A 41 12.90 5.54 -5.62
N LEU A 42 12.08 5.51 -4.56
CA LEU A 42 12.48 5.03 -3.25
C LEU A 42 12.02 3.58 -3.08
N VAL A 43 12.94 2.70 -2.73
CA VAL A 43 12.63 1.28 -2.48
C VAL A 43 12.82 0.98 -0.99
N ALA A 44 11.79 0.41 -0.38
CA ALA A 44 11.78 -0.04 0.99
C ALA A 44 12.56 -1.37 1.10
N GLN A 45 13.66 -1.37 1.87
CA GLN A 45 14.50 -2.55 2.10
C GLN A 45 13.94 -3.48 3.19
N GLN A 46 14.71 -4.52 3.57
CA GLN A 46 14.34 -5.33 4.74
C GLN A 46 14.22 -4.45 6.00
N PRO A 47 13.22 -4.72 6.86
CA PRO A 47 13.08 -4.02 8.12
C PRO A 47 14.28 -4.26 9.01
N ASP A 48 14.77 -3.20 9.64
CA ASP A 48 15.73 -3.31 10.74
C ASP A 48 15.06 -4.06 11.90
N GLU A 49 15.65 -5.18 12.32
CA GLU A 49 15.03 -6.07 13.31
C GLU A 49 14.83 -5.41 14.68
N ARG A 50 15.65 -4.39 15.01
CA ARG A 50 15.68 -3.71 16.31
C ARG A 50 14.66 -2.58 16.39
N THR A 51 14.45 -1.86 15.29
CA THR A 51 13.60 -0.67 15.22
C THR A 51 12.30 -0.89 14.46
N LYS A 52 12.17 -2.02 13.76
CA LYS A 52 11.08 -2.33 12.81
C LYS A 52 10.88 -1.23 11.76
N THR A 53 11.90 -0.39 11.58
CA THR A 53 11.91 0.70 10.60
C THR A 53 12.58 0.18 9.34
N ILE A 54 12.02 0.54 8.20
CA ILE A 54 12.52 0.20 6.89
C ILE A 54 13.18 1.43 6.31
N ALA A 55 14.47 1.32 6.01
CA ALA A 55 15.18 2.35 5.29
C ALA A 55 14.69 2.41 3.84
N LEU A 56 14.52 3.63 3.34
CA LEU A 56 14.29 3.88 1.92
C LEU A 56 15.62 4.10 1.24
N VAL A 57 15.83 3.40 0.13
CA VAL A 57 17.00 3.60 -0.73
C VAL A 57 16.56 4.16 -2.06
N GLU A 58 17.16 5.28 -2.45
CA GLU A 58 16.91 5.89 -3.75
C GLU A 58 17.62 5.09 -4.86
N ARG A 59 16.88 4.83 -5.93
CA ARG A 59 17.32 4.13 -7.13
C ARG A 59 16.94 4.96 -8.33
N CYS A 60 17.90 5.24 -9.22
CA CYS A 60 17.69 6.09 -10.39
C CYS A 60 18.02 5.35 -11.69
N GLY A 61 17.42 5.77 -12.80
CA GLY A 61 17.73 5.28 -14.14
C GLY A 61 17.49 3.77 -14.28
N ALA A 62 18.46 3.04 -14.83
CA ALA A 62 18.34 1.60 -15.06
C ALA A 62 18.13 0.79 -13.76
N ALA A 63 18.71 1.24 -12.65
CA ALA A 63 18.52 0.59 -11.34
C ALA A 63 17.06 0.74 -10.87
N ALA A 64 16.46 1.92 -11.05
CA ALA A 64 15.03 2.13 -10.76
C ALA A 64 14.16 1.16 -11.57
N ALA A 65 14.38 1.09 -12.88
CA ALA A 65 13.62 0.23 -13.78
C ALA A 65 13.76 -1.27 -13.45
N THR A 66 14.94 -1.69 -12.97
CA THR A 66 15.19 -3.09 -12.61
C THR A 66 14.44 -3.47 -11.33
N GLU A 67 14.49 -2.60 -10.32
CA GLU A 67 13.82 -2.82 -9.03
C GLU A 67 12.30 -2.79 -9.18
N THR A 68 11.75 -1.83 -9.92
CA THR A 68 10.29 -1.73 -10.10
C THR A 68 9.71 -2.78 -11.05
N ALA A 69 10.55 -3.48 -11.81
CA ALA A 69 10.11 -4.59 -12.68
C ALA A 69 9.97 -5.92 -11.94
N ALA A 70 10.46 -6.04 -10.70
CA ALA A 70 10.31 -7.25 -9.91
C ALA A 70 8.84 -7.49 -9.53
N ALA A 71 8.36 -8.72 -9.67
CA ALA A 71 6.93 -9.06 -9.57
C ALA A 71 6.29 -8.73 -8.21
N ASP A 72 7.09 -8.73 -7.14
CA ASP A 72 6.63 -8.53 -5.76
C ASP A 72 6.73 -7.05 -5.32
N VAL A 73 7.17 -6.17 -6.22
CA VAL A 73 7.39 -4.76 -5.93
C VAL A 73 6.12 -3.96 -6.22
N VAL A 74 5.60 -3.30 -5.19
CA VAL A 74 4.31 -2.56 -5.26
C VAL A 74 4.50 -1.13 -4.78
N ALA A 75 3.94 -0.15 -5.48
CA ALA A 75 3.93 1.22 -4.97
C ALA A 75 3.06 1.28 -3.71
N LEU A 76 3.62 1.82 -2.62
CA LEU A 76 2.95 2.03 -1.34
C LEU A 76 2.49 3.48 -1.21
N ALA A 77 3.31 4.42 -1.70
CA ALA A 77 3.04 5.84 -1.62
C ALA A 77 3.70 6.62 -2.77
N GLN A 78 3.27 7.86 -2.94
CA GLN A 78 3.96 8.87 -3.74
C GLN A 78 4.06 10.15 -2.93
N TYR A 79 5.26 10.68 -2.76
CA TYR A 79 5.52 11.92 -2.04
C TYR A 79 5.63 13.07 -3.02
N PHE A 80 5.20 14.25 -2.59
CA PHE A 80 5.19 15.48 -3.38
C PHE A 80 5.79 16.63 -2.60
N GLU A 81 6.60 17.43 -3.31
CA GLU A 81 7.28 18.61 -2.80
C GLU A 81 6.31 19.71 -2.34
N HIS A 82 5.16 19.85 -3.01
CA HIS A 82 4.19 20.88 -2.71
C HIS A 82 2.84 20.29 -2.29
N ALA A 83 2.02 21.12 -1.67
CA ALA A 83 0.63 20.78 -1.38
C ALA A 83 -0.16 20.51 -2.68
N GLY A 84 -1.28 19.79 -2.56
CA GLY A 84 -2.17 19.46 -3.68
C GLY A 84 -1.58 18.47 -4.69
N TRP A 85 -0.61 17.65 -4.28
CA TRP A 85 0.06 16.66 -5.13
C TRP A 85 0.76 17.28 -6.34
N SER A 86 1.53 18.35 -6.09
CA SER A 86 2.23 19.11 -7.13
C SER A 86 3.73 19.26 -6.82
N GLY A 87 4.49 19.81 -7.77
CA GLY A 87 5.95 19.94 -7.67
C GLY A 87 6.70 18.65 -8.01
N GLN A 88 7.94 18.54 -7.54
CA GLN A 88 8.69 17.29 -7.65
C GLN A 88 7.96 16.17 -6.92
N ASN A 89 8.10 14.94 -7.41
CA ASN A 89 7.51 13.77 -6.79
C ASN A 89 8.41 12.54 -6.90
N VAL A 90 8.22 11.63 -5.94
CA VAL A 90 8.88 10.33 -5.93
C VAL A 90 7.89 9.24 -5.54
N TYR A 91 7.99 8.08 -6.20
CA TYR A 91 7.27 6.89 -5.80
C TYR A 91 8.05 6.10 -4.77
N VAL A 92 7.33 5.54 -3.81
CA VAL A 92 7.85 4.68 -2.76
C VAL A 92 7.30 3.29 -2.96
N TYR A 93 8.20 2.33 -3.16
CA TYR A 93 7.88 0.94 -3.45
C TYR A 93 8.22 0.03 -2.27
N GLY A 94 7.33 -0.90 -1.97
CA GLY A 94 7.54 -2.01 -1.05
C GLY A 94 8.08 -3.21 -1.80
N ALA A 95 9.22 -3.75 -1.36
CA ALA A 95 9.80 -4.97 -1.95
C ALA A 95 9.13 -6.28 -1.49
N TYR A 96 8.12 -6.18 -0.62
CA TYR A 96 7.45 -7.32 0.03
C TYR A 96 5.93 -7.31 -0.18
N GLY A 97 5.46 -6.69 -1.26
CA GLY A 97 4.03 -6.58 -1.57
C GLY A 97 3.34 -5.34 -0.99
N THR A 98 2.01 -5.46 -0.87
CA THR A 98 1.08 -4.41 -0.43
C THR A 98 1.10 -4.17 1.08
N CYS A 99 0.52 -3.06 1.55
CA CYS A 99 0.29 -2.85 2.98
C CYS A 99 -0.47 -4.00 3.66
N ASP A 100 0.04 -4.41 4.82
CA ASP A 100 -0.61 -5.29 5.79
C ASP A 100 -0.98 -4.53 7.08
N ARG A 101 -1.43 -5.27 8.09
CA ARG A 101 -1.82 -4.70 9.39
C ARG A 101 -0.66 -4.22 10.25
N GLU A 102 0.54 -4.75 10.03
CA GLU A 102 1.73 -4.33 10.77
C GLU A 102 2.22 -2.97 10.24
N GLY A 103 2.12 -2.82 8.92
CA GLY A 103 2.43 -1.60 8.19
C GLY A 103 3.92 -1.42 7.93
N TYR A 104 4.21 -0.49 7.04
CA TYR A 104 5.56 -0.07 6.70
C TYR A 104 5.89 1.20 7.46
N THR A 105 6.89 1.16 8.34
CA THR A 105 7.47 2.38 8.94
C THR A 105 8.71 2.75 8.13
N LEU A 106 8.60 3.79 7.32
CA LEU A 106 9.61 4.19 6.34
C LEU A 106 10.38 5.40 6.86
N SER A 107 11.71 5.31 6.88
CA SER A 107 12.56 6.48 7.08
C SER A 107 12.54 7.31 5.80
N VAL A 108 11.92 8.49 5.82
CA VAL A 108 11.97 9.44 4.71
C VAL A 108 13.38 10.00 4.72
N GLY A 109 14.25 9.47 3.86
CA GLY A 109 15.66 9.86 3.76
C GLY A 109 15.86 11.11 2.91
N SER A 110 17.09 11.60 2.86
CA SER A 110 17.49 12.70 1.96
C SER A 110 17.29 12.29 0.48
N PRO A 111 16.82 13.19 -0.40
CA PRO A 111 16.49 14.60 -0.14
C PRO A 111 15.09 14.83 0.43
N TRP A 112 14.23 13.81 0.46
CA TRP A 112 12.81 13.93 0.82
C TRP A 112 12.55 14.25 2.30
N SER A 113 13.54 14.00 3.16
CA SER A 113 13.54 14.38 4.59
C SER A 113 13.53 15.90 4.73
N GLY A 114 12.36 16.50 4.64
CA GLY A 114 12.19 17.95 4.64
C GLY A 114 11.76 18.57 3.30
N MET A 115 11.28 17.76 2.35
CA MET A 115 10.60 18.28 1.14
C MET A 115 9.12 17.88 1.07
N MET A 116 8.68 16.89 1.84
CA MET A 116 7.33 16.37 1.66
C MET A 116 6.28 17.34 2.21
N SER A 117 5.42 17.82 1.31
CA SER A 117 4.26 18.68 1.63
C SER A 117 2.92 17.99 1.42
N SER A 118 2.86 16.97 0.54
CA SER A 118 1.66 16.13 0.33
C SER A 118 2.03 14.72 -0.14
N TYR A 119 1.09 13.79 -0.04
CA TYR A 119 1.31 12.41 -0.48
C TYR A 119 0.03 11.70 -0.93
N ARG A 120 0.22 10.63 -1.71
CA ARG A 120 -0.81 9.63 -2.04
C ARG A 120 -0.41 8.25 -1.55
N VAL A 121 -1.40 7.40 -1.29
CA VAL A 121 -1.18 6.01 -0.87
C VAL A 121 -1.79 5.02 -1.84
N PHE A 122 -1.12 3.89 -2.04
CA PHE A 122 -1.49 2.85 -3.01
C PHE A 122 -1.39 1.47 -2.38
N GLY A 123 -1.62 0.40 -3.15
CA GLY A 123 -1.29 -0.97 -2.71
C GLY A 123 -1.97 -1.38 -1.40
N ASN A 124 -3.28 -1.15 -1.28
CA ASN A 124 -4.09 -1.44 -0.08
C ASN A 124 -3.66 -0.71 1.21
N CYS A 125 -2.78 0.27 1.09
CA CYS A 125 -2.46 1.19 2.18
C CYS A 125 -3.63 2.17 2.38
N TYR A 126 -4.05 2.37 3.63
CA TYR A 126 -5.23 3.17 3.94
C TYR A 126 -5.02 4.18 5.04
N TYR A 127 -4.30 3.80 6.09
CA TYR A 127 -3.98 4.67 7.20
C TYR A 127 -2.52 5.06 7.13
N SER A 128 -2.23 6.30 7.49
CA SER A 128 -0.86 6.77 7.57
C SER A 128 -0.60 7.71 8.75
N THR A 129 0.66 7.74 9.17
CA THR A 129 1.20 8.75 10.07
C THR A 129 2.44 9.38 9.49
N VAL A 130 2.68 10.65 9.83
CA VAL A 130 3.92 11.36 9.52
C VAL A 130 4.56 11.83 10.82
N THR A 131 5.87 11.66 10.93
CA THR A 131 6.68 12.11 12.07
C THR A 131 7.67 13.14 11.57
N ASN A 132 7.81 14.24 12.31
CA ASN A 132 8.70 15.34 11.96
C ASN A 132 10.03 15.30 12.74
N TRP A 133 10.97 16.22 12.49
CA TRP A 133 12.29 16.20 13.12
C TRP A 133 12.27 16.31 14.65
N TRP A 134 11.20 16.89 15.20
CA TRP A 134 10.98 17.01 16.65
C TRP A 134 10.34 15.77 17.28
N GLY A 135 10.09 14.71 16.49
CA GLY A 135 9.44 13.48 16.95
C GLY A 135 7.92 13.59 17.09
N ASN A 136 7.31 14.72 16.68
CA ASN A 136 5.87 14.88 16.72
C ASN A 136 5.23 14.06 15.59
N THR A 137 4.30 13.19 15.97
CA THR A 137 3.59 12.32 15.03
C THR A 137 2.17 12.82 14.80
N ARG A 138 1.79 13.04 13.55
CA ARG A 138 0.40 13.27 13.17
C ARG A 138 -0.26 11.93 12.82
N TYR A 139 -1.28 11.57 13.58
CA TYR A 139 -2.08 10.37 13.35
C TYR A 139 -3.25 10.62 12.39
N GLY A 140 -3.64 9.59 11.65
CA GLY A 140 -5.00 9.48 11.13
C GLY A 140 -5.26 10.16 9.80
N ALA A 141 -4.23 10.33 8.98
CA ALA A 141 -4.45 10.57 7.57
C ALA A 141 -5.07 9.30 6.96
N ILE A 142 -6.32 9.43 6.51
CA ILE A 142 -7.02 8.38 5.78
C ILE A 142 -6.83 8.67 4.29
N GLY A 143 -6.26 7.70 3.57
CA GLY A 143 -6.00 7.82 2.14
C GLY A 143 -5.03 8.96 1.82
N ASP A 144 -5.20 9.54 0.64
CA ASP A 144 -4.34 10.61 0.14
C ASP A 144 -4.43 11.86 1.04
N GLN A 145 -3.28 12.52 1.23
CA GLN A 145 -3.21 13.79 1.95
C GLN A 145 -2.74 14.88 1.01
N SER A 146 -3.63 15.84 0.72
CA SER A 146 -3.29 17.02 -0.09
C SER A 146 -2.39 18.00 0.65
N TYR A 147 -2.29 17.90 1.97
CA TYR A 147 -1.40 18.73 2.79
C TYR A 147 -1.08 18.02 4.11
N VAL A 148 0.21 17.92 4.46
CA VAL A 148 0.65 17.25 5.69
C VAL A 148 0.36 18.07 6.96
N GLY A 149 0.18 19.38 6.81
CA GLY A 149 -0.08 20.35 7.89
C GLY A 149 1.15 21.21 8.20
N ASP A 150 0.93 22.39 8.75
CA ASP A 150 1.96 23.43 8.92
C ASP A 150 3.21 22.95 9.68
N SER A 151 3.04 22.11 10.72
CA SER A 151 4.15 21.61 11.53
C SER A 151 4.90 20.41 10.92
N TRP A 152 4.42 19.89 9.79
CA TRP A 152 5.04 18.76 9.08
C TRP A 152 5.46 19.13 7.66
N ASN A 153 4.98 20.26 7.15
CA ASN A 153 5.32 20.73 5.82
C ASN A 153 6.83 20.94 5.72
N ASP A 154 7.47 20.28 4.76
CA ASP A 154 8.92 20.32 4.59
C ASP A 154 9.70 19.90 5.85
N ASP A 155 9.11 19.04 6.69
CA ASP A 155 9.72 18.59 7.94
C ASP A 155 9.52 17.09 8.23
N VAL A 156 8.91 16.32 7.31
CA VAL A 156 8.66 14.89 7.54
C VAL A 156 9.93 14.05 7.39
N VAL A 157 10.23 13.24 8.42
CA VAL A 157 11.38 12.31 8.48
C VAL A 157 10.99 10.84 8.56
N GLN A 158 9.75 10.57 8.97
CA GLN A 158 9.24 9.21 9.02
C GLN A 158 7.82 9.20 8.47
N PHE A 159 7.54 8.21 7.65
CA PHE A 159 6.22 7.95 7.10
C PHE A 159 5.84 6.53 7.46
N ARG A 160 4.71 6.34 8.14
CA ARG A 160 4.16 5.02 8.38
C ARG A 160 2.86 4.85 7.60
N THR A 161 2.67 3.70 6.98
CA THR A 161 1.42 3.38 6.28
C THR A 161 1.02 1.92 6.46
N TRP A 162 -0.27 1.63 6.60
CA TRP A 162 -0.80 0.28 6.85
C TRP A 162 -2.22 0.10 6.29
N SER A 163 -2.67 -1.15 6.23
CA SER A 163 -3.99 -1.52 5.72
C SER A 163 -5.11 -1.39 6.78
N ARG A 164 -6.34 -1.70 6.40
CA ARG A 164 -7.53 -1.56 7.26
C ARG A 164 -7.66 -2.59 8.39
#